data_AF-A0A526QIX2-F1
#
_entry.id   AF-A0A526QIX2-F1
#
_cell.length_a   1.000
_cell.length_b   1.000
_cell.length_c   1.000
_cell.angle_alpha   90.00
_cell.angle_beta   90.00
_cell.angle_gamma   90.00
#
_symmetry.space_group_name_H-M   'P 1'
#
loop_
_entity.id
_entity.type
_entity.pdbx_description
1 polymer ?
#
loop_
_entity_poly.entity_id
_entity_poly.type
_entity_poly.pdbx_seq_one_letter_code
_entity_poly.pdbx_strand_id
1 'polypeptide(L)'
;FSPEVMAMNLVPYMRSLQKLDVTFTVTYRLESVEKNGNQLIAHVGSDYGGVSKQRIVDQVVVNHGTIPLDDIYFELKPKSTNHGEVSHDELIAGQPQSVVRNPEGQFQLFRIGDAVSARNTHAAIYDALRLAKDI
;
A
#
# COMPACT_ATOMS: atom_id res chain seq x y z
N PHE A 1 -10.89 -4.56 8.53
CA PHE A 1 -10.95 -4.82 7.08
C PHE A 1 -9.54 -4.70 6.52
N SER A 2 -9.22 -5.42 5.44
CA SER A 2 -7.88 -5.33 4.82
C SER A 2 -7.67 -3.91 4.26
N PRO A 3 -6.45 -3.35 4.36
CA PRO A 3 -6.14 -2.00 3.87
C PRO A 3 -6.49 -1.79 2.38
N GLU A 4 -6.44 -2.86 1.58
CA GLU A 4 -6.70 -2.83 0.14
C GLU A 4 -8.20 -2.82 -0.22
N VAL A 5 -9.08 -3.11 0.74
CA VAL A 5 -10.53 -3.09 0.51
C VAL A 5 -11.05 -1.68 0.76
N MET A 6 -10.90 -0.82 -0.26
CA MET A 6 -11.51 0.50 -0.27
C MET A 6 -13.04 0.44 -0.21
N ALA A 7 -13.66 1.52 0.28
CA ALA A 7 -15.12 1.63 0.44
C ALA A 7 -15.90 1.31 -0.85
N MET A 8 -15.36 1.66 -2.02
CA MET A 8 -16.00 1.37 -3.32
C MET A 8 -16.08 -0.12 -3.65
N ASN A 9 -15.14 -0.94 -3.19
CA ASN A 9 -15.12 -2.38 -3.48
C ASN A 9 -15.74 -3.23 -2.36
N LEU A 10 -16.05 -2.62 -1.21
CA LEU A 10 -16.57 -3.36 -0.05
C LEU A 10 -17.88 -4.10 -0.37
N VAL A 11 -18.83 -3.46 -1.05
CA VAL A 11 -20.15 -4.03 -1.38
C VAL A 11 -20.04 -5.32 -2.21
N PRO A 12 -19.34 -5.36 -3.37
CA PRO A 12 -19.20 -6.60 -4.13
C PRO A 12 -18.44 -7.70 -3.37
N TYR A 13 -17.45 -7.36 -2.53
CA TYR A 13 -16.78 -8.35 -1.67
C TYR A 13 -17.73 -8.94 -0.63
N MET A 14 -18.44 -8.10 0.12
CA MET A 14 -19.37 -8.58 1.16
C MET A 14 -20.47 -9.44 0.54
N ARG A 15 -21.03 -9.03 -0.60
CA ARG A 15 -22.05 -9.82 -1.33
C ARG A 15 -21.54 -11.19 -1.74
N SER A 16 -20.27 -11.32 -2.10
CA SER A 16 -19.66 -12.58 -2.52
C SER A 16 -19.33 -13.47 -1.31
N LEU A 17 -18.71 -12.90 -0.28
CA LEU A 17 -18.27 -13.63 0.91
C LEU A 17 -19.44 -14.10 1.78
N GLN A 18 -20.51 -13.29 1.91
CA GLN A 18 -21.70 -13.67 2.67
C GLN A 18 -22.45 -14.87 2.06
N LYS A 19 -22.31 -15.11 0.75
CA LYS A 19 -22.87 -16.30 0.09
C LYS A 19 -22.07 -17.58 0.34
N LEU A 20 -20.84 -17.46 0.85
CA LEU A 20 -19.88 -18.55 1.02
C LEU A 20 -19.63 -18.89 2.50
N ASP A 21 -20.55 -18.51 3.40
CA ASP A 21 -20.45 -18.75 4.85
C ASP A 21 -19.14 -18.24 5.48
N VAL A 22 -18.61 -17.13 4.95
CA VAL A 22 -17.36 -16.53 5.44
C VAL A 22 -17.58 -15.88 6.79
N THR A 23 -16.82 -16.32 7.80
CA THR A 23 -16.87 -15.75 9.15
C THR A 23 -16.02 -14.48 9.24
N PHE A 24 -16.68 -13.33 9.45
CA PHE A 24 -16.02 -12.06 9.73
C PHE A 24 -15.78 -11.88 11.23
N THR A 25 -14.53 -11.62 11.61
CA THR A 25 -14.13 -11.38 13.00
C THR A 25 -13.60 -9.95 13.12
N VAL A 26 -14.51 -8.98 13.23
CA VAL A 26 -14.18 -7.55 13.37
C VAL A 26 -13.81 -7.20 14.81
N THR A 27 -12.98 -6.17 15.01
CA THR A 27 -12.44 -5.72 16.32
C THR A 27 -11.51 -6.71 17.04
N TYR A 28 -10.97 -7.67 16.29
CA TYR A 28 -9.91 -8.58 16.73
C TYR A 28 -8.71 -8.49 15.79
N ARG A 29 -7.55 -8.93 16.27
CA ARG A 29 -6.32 -9.05 15.49
C ARG A 29 -5.64 -10.40 15.75
N LEU A 30 -4.83 -10.83 14.79
CA LEU A 30 -3.92 -11.95 14.97
C LEU A 30 -2.71 -11.48 15.79
N GLU A 31 -2.44 -12.12 16.92
CA GLU A 31 -1.33 -11.79 17.83
C GLU A 31 -0.11 -12.67 17.56
N SER A 32 -0.32 -13.96 17.36
CA SER A 32 0.72 -14.92 17.04
C SER A 32 0.17 -16.15 16.30
N VAL A 33 1.08 -16.90 15.69
CA VAL A 33 0.79 -18.19 15.07
C VAL A 33 1.79 -19.21 15.57
N GLU A 34 1.30 -20.32 16.10
CA GLU A 34 2.10 -21.45 16.58
C GLU A 34 1.88 -22.67 15.67
N LYS A 35 2.93 -23.47 15.44
CA LYS A 35 2.78 -24.76 14.75
C LYS A 35 2.29 -25.83 15.73
N ASN A 36 1.28 -26.60 15.32
CA ASN A 36 0.76 -27.74 16.06
C ASN A 36 0.62 -28.95 15.14
N GLY A 37 1.66 -29.79 15.10
CA GLY A 37 1.73 -30.91 14.16
C GLY A 37 1.67 -30.43 12.70
N ASN A 38 0.66 -30.90 11.96
CA ASN A 38 0.41 -30.48 10.58
C ASN A 38 -0.56 -29.27 10.46
N GLN A 39 -0.88 -28.62 11.57
CA GLN A 39 -1.79 -27.49 11.63
C GLN A 39 -1.14 -26.28 12.30
N LEU A 40 -1.85 -25.16 12.29
CA LEU A 40 -1.46 -23.91 12.92
C LEU A 40 -2.49 -23.52 13.97
N ILE A 41 -2.02 -23.04 15.12
CA ILE A 41 -2.84 -22.38 16.14
C ILE A 41 -2.67 -20.87 15.95
N ALA A 42 -3.72 -20.21 15.48
CA ALA A 42 -3.79 -18.75 15.41
C ALA A 42 -4.32 -18.19 16.73
N HIS A 43 -3.52 -17.37 17.40
CA HIS A 43 -3.91 -16.64 18.60
C HIS A 43 -4.53 -15.31 18.20
N VAL A 44 -5.80 -15.14 18.52
CA VAL A 44 -6.62 -13.99 18.14
C VAL A 44 -6.99 -13.22 19.40
N GLY A 45 -6.52 -11.98 19.48
CA GLY A 45 -6.79 -11.08 20.60
C GLY A 45 -7.52 -9.82 20.17
N SER A 46 -7.56 -8.84 21.07
CA SER A 46 -8.21 -7.56 20.85
C SER A 46 -7.44 -6.44 21.53
N ASP A 47 -7.26 -5.32 20.83
CA ASP A 47 -6.66 -4.11 21.40
C ASP A 47 -7.56 -3.47 22.47
N TYR A 48 -8.82 -3.89 22.57
CA TYR A 48 -9.77 -3.49 23.63
C TYR A 48 -9.62 -4.33 24.91
N GLY A 49 -8.71 -5.31 24.92
CA GLY A 49 -8.34 -6.10 26.09
C GLY A 49 -9.31 -7.24 26.45
N GLY A 50 -8.86 -8.14 27.33
CA GLY A 50 -9.70 -9.14 28.01
C GLY A 50 -10.14 -10.34 27.16
N VAL A 51 -9.78 -10.41 25.87
CA VAL A 51 -10.18 -11.52 25.00
C VAL A 51 -8.97 -12.17 24.35
N SER A 52 -8.85 -13.48 24.52
CA SER A 52 -7.90 -14.33 23.80
C SER A 52 -8.64 -15.55 23.28
N LYS A 53 -8.51 -15.82 21.98
CA LYS A 53 -9.14 -16.94 21.29
C LYS A 53 -8.09 -17.70 20.52
N GLN A 54 -8.26 -19.01 20.41
CA GLN A 54 -7.45 -19.85 19.54
C GLN A 54 -8.28 -20.37 18.37
N ARG A 55 -7.65 -20.48 17.21
CA ARG A 55 -8.22 -21.13 16.03
C ARG A 55 -7.21 -22.10 15.45
N ILE A 56 -7.64 -23.35 15.27
CA ILE A 56 -6.84 -24.35 14.59
C ILE A 56 -7.18 -24.26 13.10
N VAL A 57 -6.17 -24.01 12.27
CA VAL A 57 -6.30 -23.84 10.81
C VAL A 57 -5.13 -24.49 10.10
N ASP A 58 -5.32 -24.88 8.84
CA ASP A 58 -4.23 -25.44 8.04
C ASP A 58 -3.34 -24.35 7.44
N GLN A 59 -3.86 -23.12 7.27
CA GLN A 59 -3.12 -21.99 6.72
C GLN A 59 -3.56 -20.66 7.34
N VAL A 60 -2.58 -19.74 7.47
CA VAL A 60 -2.82 -18.33 7.79
C VAL A 60 -2.26 -17.48 6.65
N VAL A 61 -3.11 -16.62 6.08
CA VAL A 61 -2.71 -15.64 5.06
C VAL A 61 -2.81 -14.24 5.69
N VAL A 62 -1.69 -13.53 5.75
CA VAL A 62 -1.62 -12.19 6.32
C VAL A 62 -1.62 -11.15 5.22
N ASN A 63 -2.61 -10.25 5.26
CA ASN A 63 -2.62 -9.02 4.48
C ASN A 63 -2.72 -7.85 5.48
N HIS A 64 -1.57 -7.20 5.71
CA HIS A 64 -1.42 -6.07 6.64
C HIS A 64 -0.87 -4.84 5.91
N GLY A 65 -1.42 -4.57 4.72
CA GLY A 65 -0.99 -3.44 3.89
C GLY A 65 0.41 -3.62 3.32
N THR A 66 0.95 -2.54 2.78
CA THR A 66 2.24 -2.50 2.08
C THR A 66 3.17 -1.47 2.70
N ILE A 67 4.46 -1.79 2.79
CA ILE A 67 5.52 -0.83 3.12
C ILE A 67 6.20 -0.46 1.80
N PRO A 68 6.30 0.83 1.43
CA PRO A 68 7.03 1.24 0.25
C PRO A 68 8.50 0.83 0.33
N LEU A 69 9.07 0.34 -0.76
CA LEU A 69 10.52 0.11 -0.88
C LEU A 69 11.20 1.43 -1.27
N ASP A 70 11.47 2.29 -0.29
CA ASP A 70 11.91 3.67 -0.50
C ASP A 70 13.42 3.91 -0.35
N ASP A 71 14.19 2.91 0.11
CA ASP A 71 15.64 3.00 0.25
C ASP A 71 16.33 3.50 -1.02
N ILE A 72 16.04 2.85 -2.16
CA ILE A 72 16.61 3.24 -3.46
C ILE A 72 16.22 4.67 -3.85
N TYR A 73 15.02 5.12 -3.49
CA TYR A 73 14.60 6.48 -3.76
C TYR A 73 15.44 7.48 -2.96
N PHE A 74 15.66 7.22 -1.66
CA PHE A 74 16.46 8.10 -0.83
C PHE A 74 17.95 8.09 -1.20
N GLU A 75 18.49 6.98 -1.69
CA GLU A 75 19.85 6.90 -2.25
C GLU A 75 20.01 7.71 -3.54
N LEU A 76 18.97 7.74 -4.38
CA LEU A 76 18.97 8.48 -5.65
C LEU A 76 18.64 9.96 -5.50
N LYS A 77 17.82 10.33 -4.51
CA LYS A 77 17.35 11.71 -4.29
C LYS A 77 18.45 12.78 -4.30
N PRO A 78 19.58 12.66 -3.57
CA PRO A 78 20.63 13.68 -3.59
C PRO A 78 21.35 13.79 -4.95
N LYS A 79 21.26 12.77 -5.82
CA LYS A 79 21.87 12.74 -7.16
C LYS A 79 20.94 13.28 -8.25
N SER A 80 19.68 13.55 -7.93
CA SER A 80 18.66 14.03 -8.87
C SER A 80 18.69 15.56 -8.99
N THR A 81 18.36 16.09 -10.16
CA THR A 81 18.31 17.54 -10.43
C THR A 81 17.23 18.24 -9.62
N ASN A 82 16.10 17.59 -9.40
CA ASN A 82 14.94 18.15 -8.70
C ASN A 82 14.91 17.80 -7.21
N HIS A 83 15.85 17.01 -6.68
CA HIS A 83 15.79 16.48 -5.31
C HIS A 83 14.45 15.79 -4.97
N GLY A 84 13.80 15.16 -5.96
CA GLY A 84 12.48 14.54 -5.77
C GLY A 84 11.29 15.50 -5.71
N GLU A 85 11.47 16.80 -5.99
CA GLU A 85 10.41 17.80 -6.02
C GLU A 85 9.54 17.70 -7.28
N VAL A 86 8.24 17.87 -7.10
CA VAL A 86 7.24 17.95 -8.18
C VAL A 86 6.61 19.34 -8.13
N SER A 87 6.69 20.08 -9.24
CA SER A 87 5.94 21.31 -9.43
C SER A 87 4.49 20.95 -9.72
N HIS A 88 3.62 21.19 -8.73
CA HIS A 88 2.19 20.91 -8.88
C HIS A 88 1.53 21.83 -9.89
N ASP A 89 1.98 23.08 -9.98
CA ASP A 89 1.48 24.05 -10.96
C ASP A 89 1.78 23.58 -12.39
N GLU A 90 3.01 23.15 -12.68
CA GLU A 90 3.39 22.61 -13.99
C GLU A 90 2.67 21.29 -14.28
N LEU A 91 2.54 20.42 -13.27
CA LEU A 91 1.86 19.14 -13.41
C LEU A 91 0.37 19.32 -13.74
N ILE A 92 -0.30 20.29 -13.10
CA ILE A 92 -1.71 20.64 -13.36
C ILE A 92 -1.85 21.30 -14.73
N ALA A 93 -0.91 22.15 -15.13
CA ALA A 93 -0.88 22.82 -16.42
C ALA A 93 -0.47 21.89 -17.59
N GLY A 94 -0.09 20.63 -17.31
CA GLY A 94 0.39 19.69 -18.31
C GLY A 94 1.71 20.13 -18.95
N GLN A 95 2.59 20.75 -18.17
CA GLN A 95 3.89 21.22 -18.61
C GLN A 95 5.01 20.28 -18.11
N PRO A 96 6.11 20.15 -18.87
CA PRO A 96 7.30 19.47 -18.39
C PRO A 96 7.78 20.05 -17.06
N GLN A 97 8.27 19.18 -16.17
CA GLN A 97 8.75 19.60 -14.85
C GLN A 97 10.09 20.35 -15.00
N SER A 98 10.17 21.59 -14.52
CA SER A 98 11.36 22.45 -14.70
C SER A 98 12.20 22.64 -13.44
N VAL A 99 11.78 22.07 -12.31
CA VAL A 99 12.42 22.27 -11.01
C VAL A 99 13.87 21.78 -11.01
N VAL A 100 14.79 22.67 -10.64
CA VAL A 100 16.20 22.36 -10.39
C VAL A 100 16.58 22.81 -8.98
N ARG A 101 16.94 21.85 -8.13
CA ARG A 101 17.49 22.03 -6.78
C ARG A 101 18.95 21.62 -6.66
N ASN A 102 19.41 20.78 -7.59
CA ASN A 102 20.80 20.35 -7.70
C ASN A 102 21.27 20.47 -9.16
N PRO A 103 22.02 21.53 -9.49
CA PRO A 103 22.56 21.72 -10.84
C PRO A 103 23.54 20.62 -11.29
N GLU A 104 24.14 19.87 -10.36
CA GLU A 104 25.06 18.75 -10.67
C GLU A 104 24.32 17.42 -10.89
N GLY A 105 23.01 17.37 -10.65
CA GLY A 105 22.21 16.17 -10.86
C GLY A 105 22.14 15.77 -12.33
N GLN A 106 22.01 14.46 -12.60
CA GLN A 106 22.02 13.93 -13.98
C GLN A 106 20.65 13.43 -14.45
N PHE A 107 19.66 13.42 -13.57
CA PHE A 107 18.32 12.91 -13.85
C PHE A 107 17.29 13.59 -12.95
N GLN A 108 16.02 13.65 -13.38
CA GLN A 108 14.91 13.96 -12.48
C GLN A 108 14.41 12.69 -11.81
N LEU A 109 14.00 12.80 -10.55
CA LEU A 109 13.49 11.70 -9.75
C LEU A 109 12.06 11.99 -9.30
N PHE A 110 11.14 11.05 -9.51
CA PHE A 110 9.74 11.17 -9.12
C PHE A 110 9.26 9.87 -8.47
N ARG A 111 8.31 9.98 -7.54
CA ARG A 111 7.57 8.82 -6.98
C ARG A 111 6.16 8.82 -7.55
N ILE A 112 5.67 7.65 -7.92
CA ILE A 112 4.31 7.45 -8.45
C ILE A 112 3.65 6.26 -7.79
N GLY A 113 2.30 6.22 -7.77
CA GLY A 113 1.55 5.08 -7.25
C GLY A 113 1.91 4.70 -5.82
N ASP A 114 2.14 3.41 -5.58
CA ASP A 114 2.37 2.86 -4.24
C ASP A 114 3.66 3.36 -3.56
N ALA A 115 4.61 3.94 -4.34
CA ALA A 115 5.77 4.63 -3.78
C ALA A 115 5.41 5.95 -3.06
N VAL A 116 4.20 6.47 -3.30
CA VAL A 116 3.64 7.66 -2.64
C VAL A 116 2.55 7.26 -1.65
N SER A 117 1.59 6.45 -2.11
CA SER A 117 0.45 5.99 -1.33
C SER A 117 -0.15 4.77 -2.02
N ALA A 118 -0.27 3.66 -1.28
CA ALA A 118 -1.01 2.49 -1.75
C ALA A 118 -2.46 2.90 -2.05
N ARG A 119 -2.83 2.89 -3.33
CA ARG A 119 -4.17 3.27 -3.81
C ARG A 119 -4.70 2.20 -4.76
N ASN A 120 -5.11 2.60 -5.97
CA ASN A 120 -5.49 1.67 -7.03
C ASN A 120 -4.57 1.86 -8.24
N THR A 121 -4.52 0.84 -9.09
CA THR A 121 -3.72 0.81 -10.31
C THR A 121 -4.01 2.00 -11.24
N HIS A 122 -5.26 2.49 -11.29
CA HIS A 122 -5.61 3.63 -12.14
C HIS A 122 -4.89 4.91 -11.68
N ALA A 123 -4.79 5.13 -10.37
CA ALA A 123 -4.05 6.27 -9.81
C ALA A 123 -2.57 6.20 -10.21
N ALA A 124 -1.94 5.04 -10.06
CA ALA A 124 -0.53 4.85 -10.45
C ALA A 124 -0.29 5.08 -11.95
N ILE A 125 -1.17 4.57 -12.81
CA ILE A 125 -1.13 4.81 -14.27
C ILE A 125 -1.26 6.31 -14.56
N TYR A 126 -2.16 6.99 -13.86
CA TYR A 126 -2.43 8.39 -14.11
C TYR A 126 -1.31 9.32 -13.61
N ASP A 127 -0.65 8.98 -12.49
CA ASP A 127 0.57 9.64 -12.04
C ASP A 127 1.68 9.53 -13.09
N ALA A 128 1.91 8.32 -13.62
CA ALA A 128 2.89 8.08 -14.67
C ALA A 128 2.57 8.85 -15.94
N LEU A 129 1.32 8.82 -16.39
CA LEU A 129 0.87 9.52 -17.60
C LEU A 129 1.10 11.02 -17.49
N ARG A 130 0.74 11.64 -16.36
CA ARG A 130 0.91 13.09 -16.16
C ARG A 130 2.37 13.53 -16.18
N LEU A 131 3.27 12.67 -15.72
CA LEU A 131 4.71 12.95 -15.75
C LEU A 131 5.31 12.67 -17.13
N ALA A 132 4.83 11.65 -17.85
CA ALA A 132 5.48 11.09 -19.04
C ALA A 132 4.87 11.48 -20.40
N LYS A 133 3.65 12.04 -20.42
CA LYS A 133 2.91 12.26 -21.67
C LYS A 133 3.60 13.23 -22.64
N ASP A 134 4.32 14.21 -22.11
CA ASP A 134 4.88 15.33 -22.87
C ASP A 134 6.41 15.48 -22.65
N ILE A 135 7.11 14.37 -22.36
CA ILE A 135 8.59 14.29 -22.25
C ILE A 135 9.24 14.11 -23.62
#